data_AF-A0AAU8APF1-F1
#
_entry.id   AF-A0AAU8APF1-F1
#
_cell.length_a   1.000
_cell.length_b   1.000
_cell.length_c   1.000
_cell.angle_alpha   90.00
_cell.angle_beta   90.00
_cell.angle_gamma   90.00
#
_symmetry.space_group_name_H-M   'P 1'
#
loop_
_entity.id
_entity.type
_entity.pdbx_description
1 polymer ?
#
loop_
_entity_poly.entity_id
_entity_poly.type
_entity_poly.pdbx_seq_one_letter_code
_entity_poly.pdbx_strand_id
1 'polypeptide(L)'
;MLALDLDYRTMPQWRGAAPEKVAQAVQTAAQGLGLPLPSVVTDTGRGLAVLWLIHELPAAAEPRWRPAQGCLISLFSAFGADKSCGDAARIFRLPEAVNAKCGRTVTVIDGSLLRHDFDVLADAIYTAAGRPTRAELGVKKTPKRQKKSTKGPRGLAPAARFAQIRSDLMALARHWGGQVPEGLRNTWLHLLATCFTHQHGNVDLTAEIETAARHCAGLSPTEVAAVIRAAERRHAGEQERYFYRGERIAEMLGVSDYLACRLKLKQICSEAERGRRRLEREASRRRAKGMETREEYLAAHATSREKPWEAHGYSRATWYRRGCPPAPTAKTVEASSQVTCAPHETGLPPLQGGLPRRRPRPALSAVRQPFNPPPEASRNRRLTHAQPTPTGPDPGRRPPERLPDLPPTPEEITLAEETSPGTKPAPYPFAAARAA
;
A
#
# COMPACT_ATOMS: atom_id res chain seq x y z
N MET A 1 10.82 9.26 7.48
CA MET A 1 11.58 9.00 6.24
C MET A 1 10.82 8.00 5.39
N LEU A 2 11.14 7.88 4.10
CA LEU A 2 10.80 6.74 3.25
C LEU A 2 12.10 6.00 2.94
N ALA A 3 12.08 4.68 2.93
CA ALA A 3 13.32 3.90 2.91
C ALA A 3 13.23 2.67 2.00
N LEU A 4 14.36 2.19 1.51
CA LEU A 4 14.48 0.92 0.82
C LEU A 4 15.62 0.13 1.42
N ASP A 5 15.35 -1.14 1.71
CA ASP A 5 16.35 -2.12 2.09
C ASP A 5 16.56 -3.04 0.89
N LEU A 6 17.68 -2.86 0.18
CA LEU A 6 17.97 -3.51 -1.10
C LEU A 6 18.93 -4.68 -0.89
N ASP A 7 18.40 -5.90 -0.99
CA ASP A 7 19.21 -7.11 -1.02
C ASP A 7 19.63 -7.45 -2.47
N TYR A 8 20.29 -6.50 -3.12
CA TYR A 8 20.65 -6.59 -4.54
C TYR A 8 21.55 -7.80 -4.85
N ARG A 9 22.28 -8.33 -3.87
CA ARG A 9 23.18 -9.47 -4.07
C ARG A 9 22.42 -10.77 -4.38
N THR A 10 21.14 -10.84 -3.99
CA THR A 10 20.25 -11.95 -4.35
C THR A 10 19.80 -11.88 -5.81
N MET A 11 19.83 -10.69 -6.43
CA MET A 11 19.37 -10.47 -7.80
C MET A 11 20.45 -10.90 -8.82
N PRO A 12 20.10 -11.72 -9.83
CA PRO A 12 21.06 -12.20 -10.82
C PRO A 12 21.83 -11.08 -11.53
N GLN A 13 21.15 -9.98 -11.89
CA GLN A 13 21.76 -8.85 -12.61
C GLN A 13 22.75 -8.00 -11.80
N TRP A 14 22.72 -8.10 -10.47
CA TRP A 14 23.55 -7.29 -9.57
C TRP A 14 24.52 -8.13 -8.73
N ARG A 15 24.54 -9.45 -8.94
CA ARG A 15 25.43 -10.36 -8.21
C ARG A 15 26.90 -10.03 -8.53
N GLY A 16 27.68 -9.75 -7.49
CA GLY A 16 29.09 -9.39 -7.63
C GLY A 16 29.34 -7.94 -8.06
N ALA A 17 28.30 -7.13 -8.28
CA ALA A 17 28.47 -5.71 -8.57
C ALA A 17 29.02 -4.95 -7.35
N ALA A 18 29.82 -3.92 -7.63
CA ALA A 18 30.29 -2.98 -6.62
C ALA A 18 29.10 -2.16 -6.05
N PRO A 19 29.05 -1.91 -4.73
CA PRO A 19 27.97 -1.15 -4.10
C PRO A 19 27.72 0.22 -4.76
N GLU A 20 28.77 0.90 -5.18
CA GLU A 20 28.75 2.22 -5.82
C GLU A 20 28.04 2.16 -7.16
N LYS A 21 28.28 1.11 -7.95
CA LYS A 21 27.63 0.89 -9.25
C LYS A 21 26.14 0.65 -9.08
N VAL A 22 25.75 -0.12 -8.06
CA VAL A 22 24.33 -0.38 -7.76
C VAL A 22 23.66 0.90 -7.25
N ALA A 23 24.33 1.67 -6.39
CA ALA A 23 23.85 2.96 -5.91
C ALA A 23 23.59 3.92 -7.09
N GLN A 24 24.54 4.05 -8.02
CA GLN A 24 24.38 4.88 -9.21
C GLN A 24 23.23 4.41 -10.11
N ALA A 25 23.04 3.10 -10.26
CA ALA A 25 21.92 2.55 -11.02
C ALA A 25 20.57 2.82 -10.35
N VAL A 26 20.49 2.74 -9.02
CA VAL A 26 19.29 3.09 -8.25
C VAL A 26 18.97 4.57 -8.39
N GLN A 27 19.97 5.45 -8.33
CA GLN A 27 19.78 6.88 -8.54
C GLN A 27 19.30 7.19 -9.96
N THR A 28 19.90 6.55 -10.97
CA THR A 28 19.49 6.68 -12.37
C THR A 28 18.04 6.22 -12.56
N ALA A 29 17.67 5.09 -11.94
CA ALA A 29 16.30 4.60 -11.97
C ALA A 29 15.32 5.55 -11.26
N ALA A 30 15.71 6.11 -10.11
CA ALA A 30 14.91 7.11 -9.41
C ALA A 30 14.64 8.34 -10.28
N GLN A 31 15.69 8.88 -10.92
CA GLN A 31 15.56 10.01 -11.85
C GLN A 31 14.69 9.67 -13.07
N GLY A 32 14.87 8.49 -13.67
CA GLY A 32 14.05 8.02 -14.79
C GLY A 32 12.58 7.85 -14.44
N LEU A 33 12.27 7.58 -13.17
CA LEU A 33 10.91 7.52 -12.62
C LEU A 33 10.37 8.89 -12.19
N GLY A 34 11.15 9.97 -12.34
CA GLY A 34 10.77 11.32 -11.90
C GLY A 34 10.81 11.53 -10.37
N LEU A 35 11.50 10.65 -9.65
CA LEU A 35 11.73 10.78 -8.20
C LEU A 35 12.94 11.67 -7.95
N PRO A 36 12.97 12.43 -6.83
CA PRO A 36 14.18 13.11 -6.42
C PRO A 36 15.28 12.10 -6.08
N LEU A 37 16.54 12.53 -6.16
CA LEU A 37 17.67 11.73 -5.73
C LEU A 37 17.51 11.32 -4.25
N PRO A 38 17.93 10.10 -3.87
CA PRO A 38 17.97 9.70 -2.48
C PRO A 38 18.73 10.71 -1.62
N SER A 39 18.26 10.88 -0.38
CA SER A 39 18.92 11.75 0.60
C SER A 39 20.18 11.09 1.17
N VAL A 40 20.14 9.77 1.38
CA VAL A 40 21.27 8.99 1.91
C VAL A 40 21.25 7.60 1.27
N VAL A 41 22.41 7.13 0.84
CA VAL A 41 22.65 5.78 0.35
C VAL A 41 23.79 5.16 1.17
N THR A 42 23.50 4.06 1.84
CA THR A 42 24.44 3.41 2.76
C THR A 42 24.69 1.97 2.34
N ASP A 43 25.95 1.56 2.20
CA ASP A 43 26.32 0.15 2.15
C ASP A 43 26.23 -0.44 3.57
N THR A 44 25.36 -1.43 3.74
CA THR A 44 25.20 -2.13 5.02
C THR A 44 26.14 -3.33 5.16
N GLY A 45 27.01 -3.57 4.16
CA GLY A 45 27.92 -4.70 4.03
C GLY A 45 27.30 -5.92 3.34
N ARG A 46 25.96 -6.04 3.37
CA ARG A 46 25.19 -7.13 2.73
C ARG A 46 24.25 -6.63 1.63
N GLY A 47 23.88 -5.36 1.65
CA GLY A 47 22.97 -4.72 0.70
C GLY A 47 23.03 -3.20 0.84
N LEU A 48 22.13 -2.48 0.17
CA LEU A 48 22.05 -1.02 0.27
C LEU A 48 20.83 -0.58 1.06
N ALA A 49 21.02 0.37 1.98
CA ALA A 49 19.93 1.14 2.56
C ALA A 49 19.83 2.47 1.81
N VAL A 50 18.68 2.73 1.18
CA VAL A 50 18.42 3.95 0.41
C VAL A 50 17.31 4.74 1.08
N LEU A 51 17.60 5.97 1.51
CA LEU A 51 16.73 6.77 2.35
C LEU A 51 16.35 8.07 1.65
N TRP A 52 15.05 8.38 1.64
CA TRP A 52 14.53 9.72 1.39
C TRP A 52 14.10 10.32 2.72
N LEU A 53 14.84 11.32 3.18
CA LEU A 53 14.52 12.08 4.37
C LEU A 53 13.31 12.97 4.08
N ILE A 54 12.37 13.00 5.03
CA ILE A 54 11.17 13.83 4.93
C ILE A 54 11.06 14.72 6.17
N HIS A 55 10.30 15.79 6.06
CA HIS A 55 9.89 16.57 7.23
C HIS A 55 9.01 15.73 8.18
N GLU A 56 8.94 16.16 9.44
CA GLU A 56 8.19 15.46 10.47
C GLU A 56 6.71 15.35 10.09
N LEU A 57 6.14 14.17 10.34
CA LEU A 57 4.73 13.88 10.08
C LEU A 57 4.06 13.46 11.38
N PRO A 58 2.81 13.90 11.63
CA PRO A 58 2.04 13.40 12.76
C PRO A 58 1.73 11.91 12.58
N ALA A 59 1.57 11.17 13.68
CA ALA A 59 1.24 9.73 13.63
C ALA A 59 -0.05 9.44 12.83
N ALA A 60 -1.01 10.37 12.83
CA ALA A 60 -2.23 10.29 12.02
C ALA A 60 -1.99 10.22 10.49
N ALA A 61 -0.77 10.49 10.01
CA ALA A 61 -0.38 10.38 8.62
C ALA A 61 0.02 8.95 8.20
N GLU A 62 0.09 7.98 9.12
CA GLU A 62 0.44 6.58 8.79
C GLU A 62 -0.39 6.00 7.63
N PRO A 63 -1.72 6.19 7.55
CA PRO A 63 -2.55 5.63 6.48
C PRO A 63 -2.19 6.13 5.08
N ARG A 64 -1.58 7.31 4.95
CA ARG A 64 -1.08 7.84 3.67
C ARG A 64 0.40 7.50 3.43
N TRP A 65 1.19 7.45 4.50
CA TRP A 65 2.61 7.12 4.43
C TRP A 65 2.85 5.68 3.99
N ARG A 66 2.12 4.72 4.58
CA ARG A 66 2.34 3.28 4.34
C ARG A 66 2.09 2.85 2.88
N PRO A 67 1.04 3.32 2.18
CA PRO A 67 0.87 3.04 0.76
C PRO A 67 1.96 3.67 -0.11
N ALA A 68 2.47 4.86 0.21
CA ALA A 68 3.57 5.49 -0.53
C ALA A 68 4.84 4.65 -0.39
N GLN A 69 5.17 4.23 0.83
CA GLN A 69 6.28 3.31 1.13
C GLN A 69 6.15 1.99 0.35
N GLY A 70 4.96 1.37 0.35
CA GLY A 70 4.72 0.13 -0.41
C GLY A 70 4.86 0.29 -1.92
N CYS A 71 4.45 1.45 -2.48
CA CYS A 71 4.66 1.75 -3.90
C CYS A 71 6.15 1.91 -4.21
N LEU A 72 6.89 2.62 -3.36
CA LEU A 72 8.34 2.79 -3.49
C LEU A 72 9.06 1.42 -3.50
N ILE A 73 8.75 0.53 -2.55
CA ILE A 73 9.30 -0.83 -2.51
C ILE A 73 8.98 -1.60 -3.80
N SER A 74 7.75 -1.47 -4.30
CA SER A 74 7.32 -2.17 -5.51
C SER A 74 8.09 -1.70 -6.76
N LEU A 75 8.33 -0.39 -6.88
CA LEU A 75 9.09 0.23 -7.98
C LEU A 75 10.54 -0.28 -8.03
N PHE A 76 11.17 -0.49 -6.87
CA PHE A 76 12.56 -0.93 -6.77
C PHE A 76 12.72 -2.44 -6.53
N SER A 77 11.66 -3.23 -6.74
CA SER A 77 11.70 -4.70 -6.59
C SER A 77 12.76 -5.37 -7.48
N ALA A 78 13.06 -4.81 -8.64
CA ALA A 78 14.12 -5.26 -9.54
C ALA A 78 15.55 -5.12 -8.96
N PHE A 79 15.72 -4.34 -7.90
CA PHE A 79 16.98 -4.21 -7.15
C PHE A 79 17.01 -5.06 -5.87
N GLY A 80 15.99 -5.90 -5.65
CA GLY A 80 15.89 -6.72 -4.44
C GLY A 80 15.33 -5.97 -3.23
N ALA A 81 14.47 -4.98 -3.46
CA ALA A 81 13.81 -4.26 -2.36
C ALA A 81 12.96 -5.19 -1.49
N ASP A 82 13.25 -5.22 -0.19
CA ASP A 82 12.56 -6.07 0.77
C ASP A 82 11.11 -5.61 1.00
N LYS A 83 10.16 -6.51 0.70
CA LYS A 83 8.72 -6.29 0.93
C LYS A 83 8.36 -6.09 2.40
N SER A 84 9.22 -6.55 3.32
CA SER A 84 9.05 -6.37 4.76
C SER A 84 9.33 -4.93 5.22
N CYS A 85 10.01 -4.12 4.42
CA CYS A 85 10.43 -2.74 4.73
C CYS A 85 9.26 -1.73 4.69
N GLY A 86 8.06 -2.12 5.11
CA GLY A 86 6.84 -1.31 5.07
C GLY A 86 6.51 -0.56 6.37
N ASP A 87 7.40 -0.59 7.36
CA ASP A 87 7.19 -0.05 8.70
C ASP A 87 7.75 1.38 8.87
N ALA A 88 7.08 2.22 9.66
CA ALA A 88 7.43 3.63 9.83
C ALA A 88 8.63 3.87 10.78
N ALA A 89 9.00 2.86 11.58
CA ALA A 89 9.98 2.97 12.67
C ALA A 89 11.20 2.05 12.46
N ARG A 90 11.58 1.79 11.21
CA ARG A 90 12.69 0.87 10.90
C ARG A 90 14.03 1.42 11.38
N ILE A 91 14.80 0.57 12.05
CA ILE A 91 16.15 0.88 12.53
C ILE A 91 17.17 0.42 11.49
N PHE A 92 17.93 1.36 10.94
CA PHE A 92 19.05 1.07 10.05
C PHE A 92 20.37 1.05 10.83
N ARG A 93 21.37 0.35 10.30
CA ARG A 93 22.71 0.35 10.90
C ARG A 93 23.34 1.72 10.76
N LEU A 94 24.02 2.17 11.81
CA LEU A 94 24.76 3.43 11.79
C LEU A 94 25.94 3.32 10.83
N PRO A 95 26.23 4.38 10.05
CA PRO A 95 27.51 4.52 9.36
C PRO A 95 28.69 4.31 10.32
N GLU A 96 29.79 3.79 9.79
CA GLU A 96 31.05 3.46 10.49
C GLU A 96 30.95 2.32 11.51
N ALA A 97 29.76 1.80 11.79
CA ALA A 97 29.61 0.61 12.61
C ALA A 97 30.00 -0.67 11.85
N VAL A 98 30.65 -1.62 12.54
CA VAL A 98 30.97 -2.93 11.97
C VAL A 98 29.74 -3.83 12.04
N ASN A 99 29.31 -4.36 10.90
CA ASN A 99 28.25 -5.35 10.85
C ASN A 99 28.78 -6.72 11.27
N ALA A 100 28.51 -7.12 12.52
CA ALA A 100 28.95 -8.39 13.11
C ALA A 100 28.58 -9.63 12.27
N LYS A 101 27.52 -9.56 11.45
CA LYS A 101 27.10 -10.69 10.60
C LYS A 101 27.98 -10.88 9.35
N CYS A 102 28.71 -9.86 8.89
CA CYS A 102 29.58 -9.98 7.70
C CYS A 102 30.98 -9.40 7.89
N GLY A 103 31.31 -8.86 9.06
CA GLY A 103 32.60 -8.25 9.36
C GLY A 103 32.93 -7.00 8.53
N ARG A 104 31.94 -6.39 7.86
CA ARG A 104 32.13 -5.19 7.03
C ARG A 104 31.63 -3.95 7.74
N THR A 105 32.37 -2.86 7.58
CA THR A 105 31.96 -1.53 8.04
C THR A 105 30.84 -0.99 7.18
N VAL A 106 29.83 -0.41 7.82
CA VAL A 106 28.72 0.27 7.15
C VAL A 106 29.24 1.62 6.65
N THR A 107 29.09 1.92 5.37
CA THR A 107 29.64 3.16 4.76
C THR A 107 28.56 3.93 4.03
N VAL A 108 28.57 5.26 4.14
CA VAL A 108 27.72 6.11 3.30
C VAL A 108 28.40 6.22 1.94
N ILE A 109 27.70 5.80 0.89
CA ILE A 109 28.21 5.82 -0.49
C ILE A 109 27.95 7.18 -1.10
N ASP A 110 26.72 7.67 -0.97
CA ASP A 110 26.24 8.87 -1.66
C ASP A 110 24.95 9.38 -1.00
N GLY A 111 24.45 10.53 -1.45
CA GLY A 111 23.18 11.08 -1.01
C GLY A 111 23.12 12.59 -1.16
N SER A 112 21.96 13.10 -1.54
CA SER A 112 21.74 14.55 -1.67
C SER A 112 21.67 15.30 -0.33
N LEU A 113 21.50 14.56 0.78
CA LEU A 113 21.23 15.09 2.14
C LEU A 113 19.98 15.97 2.24
N LEU A 114 19.20 16.09 1.16
CA LEU A 114 18.00 16.92 1.12
C LEU A 114 16.87 16.27 1.91
N ARG A 115 16.08 17.11 2.57
CA ARG A 115 14.78 16.73 3.13
C ARG A 115 13.68 17.10 2.15
N HIS A 116 12.72 16.20 2.00
CA HIS A 116 11.60 16.37 1.09
C HIS A 116 10.30 16.63 1.84
N ASP A 117 9.43 17.43 1.22
CA ASP A 117 8.03 17.45 1.60
C ASP A 117 7.39 16.09 1.27
N PHE A 118 6.68 15.52 2.23
CA PHE A 118 6.10 14.19 2.07
C PHE A 118 5.02 14.16 0.99
N ASP A 119 4.18 15.19 0.89
CA ASP A 119 3.08 15.19 -0.08
C ASP A 119 3.63 15.25 -1.51
N VAL A 120 4.65 16.07 -1.76
CA VAL A 120 5.33 16.15 -3.07
C VAL A 120 6.02 14.82 -3.42
N LEU A 121 6.76 14.23 -2.48
CA LEU A 121 7.45 12.96 -2.70
C LEU A 121 6.46 11.81 -2.92
N ALA A 122 5.38 11.75 -2.14
CA ALA A 122 4.35 10.73 -2.29
C ALA A 122 3.63 10.81 -3.64
N ASP A 123 3.30 12.02 -4.12
CA ASP A 123 2.69 12.20 -5.43
C ASP A 123 3.63 11.78 -6.58
N ALA A 124 4.93 12.04 -6.46
CA ALA A 124 5.93 11.55 -7.43
C ALA A 124 5.98 10.01 -7.44
N ILE A 125 5.99 9.37 -6.27
CA ILE A 125 5.95 7.91 -6.12
C ILE A 125 4.67 7.31 -6.71
N TYR A 126 3.51 7.93 -6.46
CA TYR A 126 2.25 7.44 -7.01
C TYR A 126 2.21 7.58 -8.54
N THR A 127 2.69 8.70 -9.07
CA THR A 127 2.80 8.91 -10.51
C THR A 127 3.68 7.84 -11.15
N ALA A 128 4.86 7.59 -10.59
CA ALA A 128 5.77 6.53 -11.04
C ALA A 128 5.14 5.13 -10.99
N ALA A 129 4.29 4.87 -9.98
CA ALA A 129 3.56 3.61 -9.83
C ALA A 129 2.27 3.52 -10.67
N GLY A 130 1.97 4.51 -11.51
CA GLY A 130 0.74 4.56 -12.30
C GLY A 130 -0.54 4.69 -11.46
N ARG A 131 -0.42 5.23 -10.23
CA ARG A 131 -1.53 5.48 -9.31
C ARG A 131 -1.96 6.95 -9.37
N PRO A 132 -3.27 7.23 -9.20
CA PRO A 132 -3.76 8.60 -9.20
C PRO A 132 -3.19 9.38 -8.01
N THR A 133 -2.68 10.58 -8.29
CA THR A 133 -2.12 11.50 -7.28
C THR A 133 -3.20 12.06 -6.34
N ARG A 134 -2.80 12.67 -5.22
CA ARG A 134 -3.72 13.36 -4.31
C ARG A 134 -4.52 14.44 -5.04
N ALA A 135 -3.87 15.21 -5.90
CA ALA A 135 -4.52 16.26 -6.69
C ALA A 135 -5.60 15.68 -7.62
N GLU A 136 -5.30 14.60 -8.33
CA GLU A 136 -6.27 13.92 -9.21
C GLU A 136 -7.44 13.31 -8.43
N LEU A 137 -7.17 12.73 -7.25
CA LEU A 137 -8.21 12.23 -6.35
C LEU A 137 -9.05 13.39 -5.79
N GLY A 138 -8.44 14.56 -5.55
CA GLY A 138 -9.11 15.78 -5.13
C GLY A 138 -10.04 16.35 -6.19
N VAL A 139 -9.61 16.39 -7.47
CA VAL A 139 -10.44 16.85 -8.59
C VAL A 139 -11.61 15.90 -8.86
N LYS A 140 -11.42 14.58 -8.62
CA LYS A 140 -12.50 13.57 -8.66
C LYS A 140 -13.47 13.67 -7.47
N LYS A 141 -13.16 14.46 -6.43
CA LYS A 141 -14.09 14.84 -5.36
C LYS A 141 -14.92 16.06 -5.77
N THR A 142 -15.58 16.03 -6.93
CA THR A 142 -16.89 16.71 -7.01
C THR A 142 -17.75 16.16 -5.87
N PRO A 143 -18.44 17.01 -5.08
CA PRO A 143 -19.24 16.53 -3.97
C PRO A 143 -20.30 15.61 -4.54
N LYS A 144 -20.10 14.29 -4.39
CA LYS A 144 -21.15 13.31 -4.65
C LYS A 144 -22.22 13.66 -3.63
N ARG A 145 -23.24 14.39 -4.10
CA ARG A 145 -24.51 14.62 -3.40
C ARG A 145 -24.84 13.33 -2.66
N GLN A 146 -24.82 13.37 -1.33
CA GLN A 146 -25.01 12.19 -0.49
C GLN A 146 -26.27 11.47 -0.99
N LYS A 147 -26.08 10.40 -1.76
CA LYS A 147 -27.19 9.53 -2.12
C LYS A 147 -27.60 8.94 -0.78
N LYS A 148 -28.71 9.42 -0.22
CA LYS A 148 -29.38 8.77 0.92
C LYS A 148 -29.42 7.29 0.56
N SER A 149 -28.59 6.49 1.23
CA SER A 149 -28.58 5.05 1.05
C SER A 149 -29.94 4.57 1.52
N THR A 150 -30.81 4.21 0.59
CA THR A 150 -32.01 3.47 0.93
C THR A 150 -31.59 2.21 1.67
N LYS A 151 -32.19 2.07 2.85
CA LYS A 151 -31.70 1.32 4.01
C LYS A 151 -31.73 -0.19 3.80
N GLY A 152 -30.72 -0.85 4.39
CA GLY A 152 -30.59 -2.29 4.56
C GLY A 152 -29.10 -2.68 4.54
N PRO A 153 -28.61 -3.58 5.43
CA PRO A 153 -27.27 -4.10 5.32
C PRO A 153 -27.13 -4.79 3.95
N ARG A 154 -26.31 -4.20 3.08
CA ARG A 154 -26.01 -4.81 1.78
C ARG A 154 -25.02 -5.94 2.01
N GLY A 155 -25.51 -7.18 1.97
CA GLY A 155 -24.71 -8.39 2.08
C GLY A 155 -25.19 -9.31 3.19
N LEU A 156 -24.55 -10.47 3.31
CA LEU A 156 -24.77 -11.39 4.42
C LEU A 156 -24.36 -10.71 5.73
N ALA A 157 -25.12 -10.93 6.81
CA ALA A 157 -24.69 -10.57 8.15
C ALA A 157 -23.32 -11.21 8.46
N PRO A 158 -22.45 -10.57 9.26
CA PRO A 158 -21.13 -11.11 9.58
C PRO A 158 -21.16 -12.57 10.03
N ALA A 159 -22.04 -12.93 10.97
CA ALA A 159 -22.23 -14.31 11.43
C ALA A 159 -22.57 -15.28 10.29
N ALA A 160 -23.52 -14.92 9.42
CA ALA A 160 -23.90 -15.75 8.27
C ALA A 160 -22.77 -15.91 7.25
N ARG A 161 -21.95 -14.85 7.07
CA ARG A 161 -20.76 -14.90 6.22
C ARG A 161 -19.69 -15.83 6.81
N PHE A 162 -19.38 -15.70 8.10
CA PHE A 162 -18.39 -16.54 8.76
C PHE A 162 -18.83 -18.01 8.88
N ALA A 163 -20.14 -18.27 8.97
CA ALA A 163 -20.68 -19.63 8.84
C ALA A 163 -20.40 -20.23 7.45
N GLN A 164 -20.50 -19.44 6.37
CA GLN A 164 -20.13 -19.90 5.03
C GLN A 164 -18.63 -20.14 4.90
N ILE A 165 -17.79 -19.26 5.49
CA ILE A 165 -16.33 -19.47 5.52
C ILE A 165 -15.98 -20.76 6.26
N ARG A 166 -16.61 -21.03 7.42
CA ARG A 166 -16.43 -22.30 8.14
C ARG A 166 -16.79 -23.50 7.27
N SER A 167 -17.91 -23.45 6.55
CA SER A 167 -18.29 -24.53 5.62
C SER A 167 -17.25 -24.72 4.50
N ASP A 168 -16.68 -23.63 3.97
CA ASP A 168 -15.65 -23.70 2.94
C ASP A 168 -14.34 -24.30 3.50
N LEU A 169 -13.93 -23.91 4.72
CA LEU A 169 -12.76 -24.46 5.41
C LEU A 169 -12.90 -25.98 5.65
N MET A 170 -14.09 -26.44 6.03
CA MET A 170 -14.38 -27.86 6.18
C MET A 170 -14.40 -28.60 4.84
N ALA A 171 -14.86 -27.96 3.75
CA ALA A 171 -14.78 -28.54 2.41
C ALA A 171 -13.33 -28.70 1.95
N LEU A 172 -12.45 -27.75 2.28
CA LEU A 172 -11.01 -27.85 2.05
C LEU A 172 -10.37 -28.99 2.87
N ALA A 173 -10.72 -29.11 4.16
CA ALA A 173 -10.24 -30.22 4.99
C ALA A 173 -10.64 -31.58 4.41
N ARG A 174 -11.88 -31.74 3.93
CA ARG A 174 -12.32 -32.96 3.23
C ARG A 174 -11.56 -33.20 1.93
N HIS A 175 -11.26 -32.14 1.17
CA HIS A 175 -10.48 -32.25 -0.06
C HIS A 175 -9.06 -32.78 0.19
N TRP A 176 -8.44 -32.41 1.31
CA TRP A 176 -7.13 -32.92 1.72
C TRP A 176 -7.18 -34.32 2.38
N GLY A 177 -8.29 -35.05 2.24
CA GLY A 177 -8.43 -36.39 2.84
C GLY A 177 -8.78 -36.37 4.33
N GLY A 178 -9.31 -35.25 4.83
CA GLY A 178 -9.68 -35.09 6.24
C GLY A 178 -8.54 -34.63 7.15
N GLN A 179 -7.34 -34.42 6.59
CA GLN A 179 -6.17 -33.91 7.30
C GLN A 179 -5.60 -32.68 6.60
N VAL A 180 -5.30 -31.63 7.36
CA VAL A 180 -4.73 -30.39 6.84
C VAL A 180 -3.23 -30.59 6.56
N PRO A 181 -2.74 -30.20 5.37
CA PRO A 181 -1.33 -30.31 5.01
C PRO A 181 -0.40 -29.59 6.00
N GLU A 182 0.81 -30.10 6.13
CA GLU A 182 1.85 -29.47 6.94
C GLU A 182 2.14 -28.03 6.47
N GLY A 183 2.40 -27.13 7.42
CA GLY A 183 2.54 -25.69 7.16
C GLY A 183 1.22 -24.90 7.12
N LEU A 184 0.09 -25.55 6.84
CA LEU A 184 -1.23 -24.89 6.81
C LEU A 184 -2.07 -25.10 8.06
N ARG A 185 -1.70 -26.07 8.91
CA ARG A 185 -2.50 -26.52 10.07
C ARG A 185 -2.85 -25.41 11.05
N ASN A 186 -1.84 -24.69 11.55
CA ASN A 186 -2.06 -23.58 12.50
C ASN A 186 -2.87 -22.45 11.86
N THR A 187 -2.58 -22.11 10.60
CA THR A 187 -3.29 -21.09 9.83
C THR A 187 -4.77 -21.46 9.65
N TRP A 188 -5.05 -22.70 9.26
CA TRP A 188 -6.41 -23.20 9.07
C TRP A 188 -7.18 -23.22 10.39
N LEU A 189 -6.57 -23.71 11.48
CA LEU A 189 -7.20 -23.77 12.80
C LEU A 189 -7.50 -22.37 13.34
N HIS A 190 -6.58 -21.42 13.20
CA HIS A 190 -6.79 -20.00 13.55
C HIS A 190 -7.95 -19.37 12.77
N LEU A 191 -8.04 -19.63 11.47
CA LEU A 191 -9.13 -19.13 10.63
C LEU A 191 -10.48 -19.74 11.04
N LEU A 192 -10.50 -21.03 11.40
CA LEU A 192 -11.70 -21.70 11.88
C LEU A 192 -12.13 -21.16 13.25
N ALA A 193 -11.19 -21.00 14.19
CA ALA A 193 -11.42 -20.38 15.50
C ALA A 193 -11.98 -18.96 15.34
N THR A 194 -11.44 -18.18 14.41
CA THR A 194 -11.96 -16.85 14.08
C THR A 194 -13.43 -16.92 13.65
N CYS A 195 -13.85 -17.91 12.85
CA CYS A 195 -15.25 -18.06 12.46
C CYS A 195 -16.18 -18.23 13.67
N PHE A 196 -15.77 -18.98 14.69
CA PHE A 196 -16.57 -19.18 15.90
C PHE A 196 -16.71 -17.90 16.74
N THR A 197 -15.70 -17.01 16.74
CA THR A 197 -15.81 -15.72 17.46
C THR A 197 -16.91 -14.79 16.93
N HIS A 198 -17.35 -15.00 15.68
CA HIS A 198 -18.43 -14.25 15.02
C HIS A 198 -19.79 -14.94 15.09
N GLN A 199 -19.88 -16.13 15.69
CA GLN A 199 -21.14 -16.82 15.90
C GLN A 199 -21.90 -16.20 17.08
N HIS A 200 -23.21 -16.04 16.93
CA HIS A 200 -24.09 -15.61 18.02
C HIS A 200 -24.65 -16.85 18.72
N GLY A 201 -24.59 -16.89 20.06
CA GLY A 201 -25.07 -17.98 20.91
C GLY A 201 -24.01 -18.52 21.88
N ASN A 202 -24.40 -19.39 22.79
CA ASN A 202 -23.50 -20.08 23.72
C ASN A 202 -22.79 -21.22 23.00
N VAL A 203 -21.77 -20.88 22.21
CA VAL A 203 -20.89 -21.87 21.60
C VAL A 203 -19.76 -22.15 22.57
N ASP A 204 -19.53 -23.43 22.89
CA ASP A 204 -18.33 -23.86 23.59
C ASP A 204 -17.14 -23.78 22.61
N LEU A 205 -16.45 -22.64 22.62
CA LEU A 205 -15.31 -22.38 21.74
C LEU A 205 -14.21 -23.42 21.93
N THR A 206 -13.99 -23.86 23.16
CA THR A 206 -12.95 -24.83 23.52
C THR A 206 -13.25 -26.16 22.87
N ALA A 207 -14.44 -26.73 23.12
CA ALA A 207 -14.82 -28.03 22.56
C ALA A 207 -14.85 -28.04 21.02
N GLU A 208 -15.32 -26.96 20.39
CA GLU A 208 -15.40 -26.82 18.94
C GLU A 208 -14.00 -26.72 18.29
N ILE A 209 -13.09 -25.94 18.89
CA ILE A 209 -11.73 -25.79 18.37
C ILE A 209 -10.92 -27.08 18.59
N GLU A 210 -11.07 -27.75 19.73
CA GLU A 210 -10.45 -29.05 19.98
C GLU A 210 -10.96 -30.12 19.00
N THR A 211 -12.27 -30.14 18.75
CA THR A 211 -12.86 -31.02 17.74
C THR A 211 -12.25 -30.79 16.36
N ALA A 212 -12.06 -29.52 15.99
CA ALA A 212 -11.43 -29.17 14.72
C ALA A 212 -9.93 -29.45 14.67
N ALA A 213 -9.23 -29.40 15.80
CA ALA A 213 -7.80 -29.71 15.89
C ALA A 213 -7.50 -31.17 15.49
N ARG A 214 -8.50 -32.07 15.53
CA ARG A 214 -8.38 -33.45 14.99
C ARG A 214 -8.07 -33.52 13.50
N HIS A 215 -8.38 -32.46 12.74
CA HIS A 215 -7.99 -32.34 11.33
C HIS A 215 -6.54 -31.85 11.15
N CYS A 216 -5.85 -31.51 12.23
CA CYS A 216 -4.50 -30.94 12.24
C CYS A 216 -3.54 -31.90 12.95
N ALA A 217 -3.32 -33.11 12.40
CA ALA A 217 -2.36 -34.05 12.97
C ALA A 217 -0.98 -33.39 13.19
N GLY A 218 -0.39 -33.59 14.37
CA GLY A 218 0.93 -33.05 14.69
C GLY A 218 0.97 -31.61 15.22
N LEU A 219 -0.17 -30.93 15.41
CA LEU A 219 -0.21 -29.72 16.25
C LEU A 219 -0.05 -30.10 17.73
N SER A 220 0.75 -29.34 18.47
CA SER A 220 0.90 -29.61 19.90
C SER A 220 -0.33 -29.16 20.68
N PRO A 221 -0.66 -29.80 21.82
CA PRO A 221 -1.75 -29.34 22.68
C PRO A 221 -1.58 -27.89 23.16
N THR A 222 -0.34 -27.42 23.31
CA THR A 222 -0.07 -26.04 23.74
C THR A 222 -0.38 -25.01 22.64
N GLU A 223 -0.16 -25.35 21.37
CA GLU A 223 -0.53 -24.51 20.22
C GLU A 223 -2.06 -24.41 20.10
N VAL A 224 -2.77 -25.53 20.22
CA VAL A 224 -4.24 -25.56 20.20
C VAL A 224 -4.80 -24.72 21.36
N ALA A 225 -4.28 -24.89 22.56
CA ALA A 225 -4.68 -24.10 23.73
C ALA A 225 -4.38 -22.59 23.55
N ALA A 226 -3.30 -22.23 22.86
CA ALA A 226 -3.01 -20.84 22.54
C ALA A 226 -4.04 -20.23 21.59
N VAL A 227 -4.47 -20.98 20.57
CA VAL A 227 -5.55 -20.56 19.65
C VAL A 227 -6.87 -20.38 20.39
N ILE A 228 -7.22 -21.32 21.29
CA ILE A 228 -8.43 -21.25 22.13
C ILE A 228 -8.43 -19.98 22.98
N ARG A 229 -7.39 -19.77 23.80
CA ARG A 229 -7.25 -18.55 24.63
C ARG A 229 -7.33 -17.27 23.82
N ALA A 230 -6.78 -17.28 22.60
CA ALA A 230 -6.83 -16.12 21.72
C ALA A 230 -8.23 -15.89 21.12
N ALA A 231 -8.99 -16.96 20.86
CA ALA A 231 -10.37 -16.88 20.39
C ALA A 231 -11.32 -16.40 21.51
N GLU A 232 -11.19 -16.92 22.73
CA GLU A 232 -12.00 -16.54 23.89
C GLU A 232 -11.87 -15.04 24.20
N ARG A 233 -10.64 -14.51 24.32
CA ARG A 233 -10.42 -13.07 24.57
C ARG A 233 -11.07 -12.16 23.53
N ARG A 234 -11.05 -12.57 22.25
CA ARG A 234 -11.72 -11.83 21.16
C ARG A 234 -13.23 -11.98 21.17
N HIS A 235 -13.73 -13.13 21.60
CA HIS A 235 -15.15 -13.35 21.76
C HIS A 235 -15.72 -12.50 22.91
N ALA A 236 -15.02 -12.47 24.05
CA ALA A 236 -15.30 -11.65 25.23
C ALA A 236 -15.20 -10.13 24.98
N GLY A 237 -14.50 -9.72 23.92
CA GLY A 237 -14.37 -8.31 23.53
C GLY A 237 -13.16 -7.60 24.13
N GLU A 238 -12.23 -8.33 24.75
CA GLU A 238 -10.95 -7.78 25.24
C GLU A 238 -10.03 -7.37 24.08
N GLN A 239 -10.20 -8.00 22.92
CA GLN A 239 -9.45 -7.73 21.70
C GLN A 239 -10.39 -7.58 20.50
N GLU A 240 -9.96 -6.80 19.51
CA GLU A 240 -10.69 -6.67 18.26
C GLU A 240 -10.82 -8.00 17.51
N ARG A 241 -12.02 -8.26 17.00
CA ARG A 241 -12.30 -9.46 16.20
C ARG A 241 -11.73 -9.31 14.79
N TYR A 242 -11.19 -10.40 14.24
CA TYR A 242 -10.65 -10.38 12.88
C TYR A 242 -11.76 -10.44 11.82
N PHE A 243 -11.67 -9.56 10.82
CA PHE A 243 -12.57 -9.54 9.65
C PHE A 243 -11.84 -9.92 8.36
N TYR A 244 -11.37 -11.17 8.28
CA TYR A 244 -10.66 -11.63 7.08
C TYR A 244 -11.52 -11.54 5.82
N ARG A 245 -10.94 -10.97 4.76
CA ARG A 245 -11.50 -11.01 3.40
C ARG A 245 -11.34 -12.42 2.82
N GLY A 246 -12.30 -12.86 2.01
CA GLY A 246 -12.27 -14.21 1.44
C GLY A 246 -11.06 -14.48 0.54
N GLU A 247 -10.58 -13.44 -0.15
CA GLU A 247 -9.33 -13.46 -0.92
C GLU A 247 -8.11 -13.68 -0.05
N ARG A 248 -7.99 -12.93 1.07
CA ARG A 248 -6.89 -13.11 2.01
C ARG A 248 -6.85 -14.52 2.60
N ILE A 249 -8.01 -15.11 2.87
CA ILE A 249 -8.10 -16.50 3.33
C ILE A 249 -7.61 -17.46 2.24
N ALA A 250 -7.99 -17.23 0.98
CA ALA A 250 -7.52 -18.02 -0.14
C ALA A 250 -5.98 -17.93 -0.30
N GLU A 251 -5.41 -16.73 -0.20
CA GLU A 251 -3.95 -16.51 -0.20
C GLU A 251 -3.26 -17.26 0.93
N MET A 252 -3.75 -17.14 2.16
CA MET A 252 -3.15 -17.76 3.35
C MET A 252 -3.16 -19.30 3.29
N LEU A 253 -4.11 -19.88 2.57
CA LEU A 253 -4.26 -21.34 2.41
C LEU A 253 -3.77 -21.85 1.05
N GLY A 254 -3.24 -20.98 0.18
CA GLY A 254 -2.80 -21.36 -1.17
C GLY A 254 -3.93 -21.87 -2.07
N VAL A 255 -5.16 -21.41 -1.87
CA VAL A 255 -6.34 -21.84 -2.64
C VAL A 255 -6.41 -21.07 -3.95
N SER A 256 -6.24 -21.77 -5.07
CA SER A 256 -6.43 -21.21 -6.41
C SER A 256 -7.91 -21.06 -6.77
N ASP A 257 -8.23 -20.18 -7.72
CA ASP A 257 -9.61 -20.02 -8.20
C ASP A 257 -10.15 -21.29 -8.86
N TYR A 258 -9.29 -22.07 -9.52
CA TYR A 258 -9.64 -23.40 -10.04
C TYR A 258 -10.11 -24.33 -8.91
N LEU A 259 -9.35 -24.40 -7.81
CA LEU A 259 -9.72 -25.21 -6.66
C LEU A 259 -11.02 -24.72 -6.00
N ALA A 260 -11.16 -23.41 -5.85
CA ALA A 260 -12.36 -22.79 -5.28
C ALA A 260 -13.61 -23.07 -6.12
N CYS A 261 -13.49 -23.10 -7.45
CA CYS A 261 -14.56 -23.48 -8.37
C CYS A 261 -14.89 -24.97 -8.28
N ARG A 262 -13.87 -25.85 -8.32
CA ARG A 262 -14.05 -27.31 -8.23
C ARG A 262 -14.78 -27.72 -6.95
N LEU A 263 -14.41 -27.11 -5.83
CA LEU A 263 -15.01 -27.39 -4.52
C LEU A 263 -16.29 -26.58 -4.24
N LYS A 264 -16.72 -25.74 -5.19
CA LYS A 264 -17.90 -24.86 -5.06
C LYS A 264 -17.86 -24.01 -3.78
N LEU A 265 -16.68 -23.52 -3.39
CA LEU A 265 -16.49 -22.68 -2.21
C LEU A 265 -17.28 -21.38 -2.37
N LYS A 266 -17.91 -20.87 -1.31
CA LYS A 266 -18.81 -19.70 -1.39
C LYS A 266 -18.09 -18.37 -1.17
N GLN A 267 -17.21 -18.31 -0.18
CA GLN A 267 -16.54 -17.10 0.31
C GLN A 267 -15.03 -17.10 0.03
N ILE A 268 -14.35 -18.26 0.16
CA ILE A 268 -12.91 -18.40 -0.06
C ILE A 268 -12.62 -18.47 -1.57
N CYS A 269 -12.33 -17.32 -2.17
CA CYS A 269 -12.02 -17.14 -3.59
C CYS A 269 -11.36 -15.75 -3.81
N SER A 270 -10.67 -15.57 -4.94
CA SER A 270 -10.09 -14.28 -5.31
C SER A 270 -11.15 -13.18 -5.50
N GLU A 271 -10.72 -11.92 -5.54
CA GLU A 271 -11.62 -10.82 -5.92
C GLU A 271 -12.11 -10.94 -7.37
N ALA A 272 -11.27 -11.43 -8.29
CA ALA A 272 -11.63 -11.64 -9.69
C ALA A 272 -12.76 -12.67 -9.83
N GLU A 273 -12.64 -13.83 -9.18
CA GLU A 273 -13.65 -14.89 -9.24
C GLU A 273 -14.96 -14.47 -8.57
N ARG A 274 -14.89 -13.76 -7.43
CA ARG A 274 -16.06 -13.17 -6.79
C ARG A 274 -16.77 -12.18 -7.72
N GLY A 275 -16.00 -11.38 -8.45
CA GLY A 275 -16.49 -10.47 -9.48
C GLY A 275 -17.21 -11.22 -10.61
N ARG A 276 -16.59 -12.26 -11.17
CA ARG A 276 -17.16 -13.11 -12.22
C ARG A 276 -18.52 -13.70 -11.81
N ARG A 277 -18.61 -14.33 -10.63
CA ARG A 277 -19.86 -14.90 -10.10
C ARG A 277 -20.93 -13.85 -9.83
N ARG A 278 -20.54 -12.64 -9.46
CA ARG A 278 -21.48 -11.53 -9.27
C ARG A 278 -22.06 -11.09 -10.62
N LEU A 279 -21.21 -10.92 -11.64
CA LEU A 279 -21.64 -10.58 -12.99
C LEU A 279 -22.59 -11.64 -13.56
N GLU A 280 -22.25 -12.91 -13.40
CA GLU A 280 -23.08 -14.04 -13.82
C GLU A 280 -24.46 -14.03 -13.14
N ARG A 281 -24.50 -13.88 -11.80
CA ARG A 281 -25.75 -13.76 -11.04
C ARG A 281 -26.57 -12.52 -11.43
N GLU A 282 -25.92 -11.40 -11.72
CA GLU A 282 -26.61 -10.20 -12.19
C GLU A 282 -27.16 -10.39 -13.60
N ALA A 283 -26.41 -11.03 -14.51
CA ALA A 283 -26.86 -11.35 -15.86
C ALA A 283 -28.05 -12.32 -15.84
N SER A 284 -27.97 -13.43 -15.09
CA SER A 284 -29.08 -14.38 -14.95
C SER A 284 -30.31 -13.74 -14.33
N ARG A 285 -30.15 -12.85 -13.35
CA ARG A 285 -31.27 -12.09 -12.76
C ARG A 285 -31.90 -11.12 -13.76
N ARG A 286 -31.12 -10.50 -14.65
CA ARG A 286 -31.65 -9.64 -15.72
C ARG A 286 -32.45 -10.46 -16.71
N ARG A 287 -31.91 -11.60 -17.18
CA ARG A 287 -32.63 -12.53 -18.07
C ARG A 287 -33.93 -13.04 -17.47
N ALA A 288 -33.91 -13.46 -16.20
CA ALA A 288 -35.10 -13.94 -15.50
C ALA A 288 -36.18 -12.86 -15.33
N LYS A 289 -35.81 -11.58 -15.39
CA LYS A 289 -36.74 -10.44 -15.38
C LYS A 289 -37.20 -10.02 -16.79
N GLY A 290 -36.85 -10.80 -17.82
CA GLY A 290 -37.18 -10.49 -19.21
C GLY A 290 -36.43 -9.28 -19.77
N MET A 291 -35.32 -8.87 -19.14
CA MET A 291 -34.50 -7.79 -19.67
C MET A 291 -33.66 -8.33 -20.83
N GLU A 292 -33.83 -7.73 -22.00
CA GLU A 292 -33.02 -8.01 -23.19
C GLU A 292 -31.52 -7.85 -22.87
N THR A 293 -30.71 -8.69 -23.51
CA THR A 293 -29.27 -8.55 -23.44
C THR A 293 -28.84 -7.22 -24.04
N ARG A 294 -27.65 -6.72 -23.65
CA ARG A 294 -27.13 -5.48 -24.24
C ARG A 294 -26.95 -5.59 -25.75
N GLU A 295 -26.65 -6.79 -26.25
CA GLU A 295 -26.49 -7.07 -27.67
C GLU A 295 -27.83 -7.03 -28.40
N GLU A 296 -28.86 -7.71 -27.88
CA GLU A 296 -30.23 -7.63 -28.42
C GLU A 296 -30.76 -6.19 -28.39
N TYR A 297 -30.57 -5.47 -27.28
CA TYR A 297 -30.94 -4.07 -27.15
C TYR A 297 -30.20 -3.19 -28.18
N LEU A 298 -28.89 -3.40 -28.39
CA LEU A 298 -28.12 -2.63 -29.38
C LEU A 298 -28.48 -3.02 -30.82
N ALA A 299 -28.91 -4.26 -31.07
CA ALA A 299 -29.42 -4.70 -32.36
C ALA A 299 -30.79 -4.08 -32.67
N ALA A 300 -31.68 -4.02 -31.68
CA ALA A 300 -32.99 -3.37 -31.79
C ALA A 300 -32.89 -1.83 -31.82
N HIS A 301 -31.83 -1.25 -31.24
CA HIS A 301 -31.61 0.19 -31.16
C HIS A 301 -30.32 0.62 -31.86
N ALA A 302 -30.31 0.54 -33.19
CA ALA A 302 -29.22 0.97 -34.07
C ALA A 302 -28.69 2.38 -33.74
N THR A 303 -29.58 3.31 -33.38
CA THR A 303 -29.24 4.67 -32.96
C THR A 303 -28.32 4.73 -31.74
N SER A 304 -28.44 3.79 -30.80
CA SER A 304 -27.56 3.72 -29.62
C SER A 304 -26.19 3.11 -29.94
N ARG A 305 -26.10 2.31 -31.00
CA ARG A 305 -24.86 1.71 -31.50
C ARG A 305 -24.07 2.71 -32.35
N GLU A 306 -24.74 3.36 -33.30
CA GLU A 306 -24.13 4.30 -34.26
C GLU A 306 -23.83 5.66 -33.66
N LYS A 307 -24.48 6.00 -32.54
CA LYS A 307 -24.31 7.25 -31.79
C LYS A 307 -24.19 8.49 -32.70
N PRO A 308 -25.16 8.74 -33.58
CA PRO A 308 -25.09 9.82 -34.57
C PRO A 308 -24.90 11.22 -33.95
N TRP A 309 -25.26 11.42 -32.68
CA TRP A 309 -24.97 12.65 -31.96
C TRP A 309 -23.47 12.95 -31.81
N GLU A 310 -22.60 11.94 -31.76
CA GLU A 310 -21.15 12.13 -31.74
C GLU A 310 -20.66 12.71 -33.09
N ALA A 311 -21.22 12.26 -34.21
CA ALA A 311 -20.91 12.79 -35.55
C ALA A 311 -21.34 14.26 -35.74
N HIS A 312 -22.35 14.71 -35.00
CA HIS A 312 -22.77 16.12 -34.98
C HIS A 312 -22.09 16.95 -33.88
N GLY A 313 -21.26 16.36 -33.02
CA GLY A 313 -20.69 17.04 -31.85
C GLY A 313 -21.73 17.43 -30.79
N TYR A 314 -22.90 16.79 -30.78
CA TYR A 314 -23.97 17.05 -29.81
C TYR A 314 -23.91 16.09 -28.63
N SER A 315 -24.43 16.54 -27.49
CA SER A 315 -24.84 15.59 -26.44
C SER A 315 -26.07 14.82 -26.89
N ARG A 316 -26.19 13.55 -26.48
CA ARG A 316 -27.35 12.68 -26.80
C ARG A 316 -28.69 13.38 -26.60
N ALA A 317 -28.88 14.05 -25.47
CA ALA A 317 -30.11 14.78 -25.14
C ALA A 317 -30.40 15.98 -26.08
N THR A 318 -29.36 16.58 -26.64
CA THR A 318 -29.49 17.69 -27.59
C THR A 318 -29.86 17.17 -28.98
N TRP A 319 -29.32 16.02 -29.39
CA TRP A 319 -29.67 15.39 -30.66
C TRP A 319 -31.15 14.94 -30.69
N TYR A 320 -31.65 14.32 -29.62
CA TYR A 320 -33.08 13.98 -29.52
C TYR A 320 -33.98 15.24 -29.50
N ARG A 321 -33.59 16.31 -28.78
CA ARG A 321 -34.35 17.58 -28.79
C ARG A 321 -34.39 18.26 -30.15
N ARG A 322 -33.39 18.04 -31.00
CA ARG A 322 -33.31 18.58 -32.36
C ARG A 322 -34.00 17.71 -33.40
N GLY A 323 -34.77 16.70 -32.98
CA GLY A 323 -35.54 15.85 -33.89
C GLY A 323 -34.71 14.81 -34.63
N CYS A 324 -33.58 14.37 -34.05
CA CYS A 324 -32.76 13.28 -34.59
C CYS A 324 -32.25 13.54 -36.03
N PRO A 325 -31.51 14.65 -36.27
CA PRO A 325 -31.02 14.97 -37.61
C PRO A 325 -30.12 13.85 -38.16
N PRO A 326 -30.19 13.56 -39.48
CA PRO A 326 -29.34 12.56 -40.13
C PRO A 326 -27.88 13.03 -40.13
N ALA A 327 -26.95 12.07 -40.07
CA ALA A 327 -25.51 12.34 -40.04
C ALA A 327 -25.10 13.26 -41.21
N PRO A 328 -24.18 14.22 -41.00
CA PRO A 328 -23.76 15.11 -42.06
C PRO A 328 -23.12 14.26 -43.16
N THR A 329 -23.74 14.23 -44.34
CA THR A 329 -23.16 13.58 -45.51
C THR A 329 -21.82 14.26 -45.78
N ALA A 330 -20.73 13.50 -45.72
CA ALA A 330 -19.45 13.96 -46.19
C ALA A 330 -19.66 14.42 -47.63
N LYS A 331 -19.51 15.72 -47.87
CA LYS A 331 -19.56 16.27 -49.22
C LYS A 331 -18.38 15.67 -49.97
N THR A 332 -18.66 14.64 -50.76
CA THR A 332 -17.82 14.23 -51.88
C THR A 332 -17.67 15.46 -52.76
N VAL A 333 -16.46 15.99 -52.82
CA VAL A 333 -16.10 17.05 -53.76
C VAL A 333 -16.09 16.39 -55.13
N GLU A 334 -17.19 16.52 -55.87
CA GLU A 334 -17.23 16.18 -57.28
C GLU A 334 -16.41 17.22 -58.06
N ALA A 335 -15.32 16.75 -58.65
CA ALA A 335 -14.63 17.42 -59.72
C ALA A 335 -15.42 17.23 -61.03
N SER A 336 -15.75 18.33 -61.70
CA SER A 336 -15.55 18.57 -63.14
C SER A 336 -16.58 19.57 -63.65
N SER A 337 -16.13 20.70 -64.20
CA SER A 337 -16.16 20.92 -65.65
C SER A 337 -15.59 22.30 -66.00
N GLN A 338 -14.78 22.28 -67.04
CA GLN A 338 -13.98 23.36 -67.61
C GLN A 338 -14.84 24.49 -68.19
N VAL A 339 -14.41 25.73 -67.99
CA VAL A 339 -14.67 26.84 -68.92
C VAL A 339 -13.35 27.56 -69.18
N THR A 340 -13.13 27.83 -70.45
CA THR A 340 -11.90 28.24 -71.13
C THR A 340 -11.45 29.69 -70.85
N CYS A 341 -10.16 29.93 -71.07
CA CYS A 341 -9.45 31.19 -70.82
C CYS A 341 -9.79 32.32 -71.81
N ALA A 342 -9.70 33.56 -71.32
CA ALA A 342 -9.23 34.72 -72.10
C ALA A 342 -8.39 35.64 -71.19
N PRO A 343 -7.31 36.26 -71.69
CA PRO A 343 -6.33 36.99 -70.88
C PRO A 343 -6.63 38.50 -70.87
N HIS A 344 -6.42 39.17 -69.73
CA HIS A 344 -5.97 40.56 -69.73
C HIS A 344 -5.28 40.94 -68.41
N GLU A 345 -4.21 41.69 -68.58
CA GLU A 345 -3.25 42.17 -67.59
C GLU A 345 -3.86 43.17 -66.58
N THR A 346 -3.30 43.22 -65.36
CA THR A 346 -2.68 44.40 -64.70
C THR A 346 -2.86 44.37 -63.18
N GLY A 347 -1.75 44.41 -62.42
CA GLY A 347 -1.69 45.00 -61.07
C GLY A 347 -1.39 44.07 -59.87
N LEU A 348 -0.15 44.14 -59.35
CA LEU A 348 0.26 43.75 -57.97
C LEU A 348 0.09 44.98 -57.02
N PRO A 349 0.38 44.89 -55.69
CA PRO A 349 -0.23 44.11 -54.58
C PRO A 349 -0.65 45.11 -53.43
N PRO A 350 -0.89 44.76 -52.13
CA PRO A 350 0.17 44.32 -51.22
C PRO A 350 -0.21 43.31 -50.12
N LEU A 351 0.86 42.72 -49.58
CA LEU A 351 0.99 42.01 -48.32
C LEU A 351 0.54 42.84 -47.11
N GLN A 352 -0.18 42.23 -46.17
CA GLN A 352 -0.05 42.57 -44.75
C GLN A 352 -0.41 41.38 -43.85
N GLY A 353 0.59 40.94 -43.09
CA GLY A 353 0.43 39.93 -42.04
C GLY A 353 -0.23 40.49 -40.78
N GLY A 354 -0.80 39.59 -39.98
CA GLY A 354 -1.35 39.92 -38.67
C GLY A 354 -1.65 38.67 -37.85
N LEU A 355 -0.75 38.35 -36.92
CA LEU A 355 -0.92 37.36 -35.85
C LEU A 355 -2.15 37.68 -34.98
N PRO A 356 -2.89 36.67 -34.45
CA PRO A 356 -4.01 36.91 -33.55
C PRO A 356 -3.53 37.39 -32.17
N ARG A 357 -4.16 38.50 -31.72
CA ARG A 357 -3.92 39.22 -30.47
C ARG A 357 -4.15 38.38 -29.21
N ARG A 358 -3.23 38.53 -28.25
CA ARG A 358 -3.32 38.06 -26.85
C ARG A 358 -4.55 38.66 -26.14
N ARG A 359 -5.23 37.85 -25.33
CA ARG A 359 -6.27 38.30 -24.39
C ARG A 359 -5.64 39.04 -23.19
N PRO A 360 -6.28 40.10 -22.64
CA PRO A 360 -5.74 40.86 -21.52
C PRO A 360 -5.96 40.14 -20.17
N ARG A 361 -4.95 40.24 -19.28
CA ARG A 361 -5.01 39.93 -17.85
C ARG A 361 -5.85 40.99 -17.12
N PRO A 362 -6.69 40.66 -16.14
CA PRO A 362 -7.25 41.65 -15.23
C PRO A 362 -6.24 42.02 -14.13
N ALA A 363 -6.21 43.31 -13.83
CA ALA A 363 -5.29 43.97 -12.92
C ALA A 363 -5.60 43.71 -11.44
N LEU A 364 -4.54 43.68 -10.64
CA LEU A 364 -4.56 43.76 -9.19
C LEU A 364 -4.92 45.19 -8.77
N SER A 365 -5.94 45.34 -7.92
CA SER A 365 -6.15 46.56 -7.13
C SER A 365 -6.43 46.16 -5.69
N ALA A 366 -5.49 46.51 -4.81
CA ALA A 366 -5.56 46.36 -3.38
C ALA A 366 -6.58 47.33 -2.78
N VAL A 367 -7.54 46.80 -2.02
CA VAL A 367 -8.33 47.56 -1.05
C VAL A 367 -8.34 46.75 0.25
N ARG A 368 -7.71 47.32 1.28
CA ARG A 368 -7.78 46.82 2.66
C ARG A 368 -9.19 47.05 3.20
N GLN A 369 -9.81 46.01 3.75
CA GLN A 369 -10.89 46.16 4.73
C GLN A 369 -10.64 45.26 5.95
N PRO A 370 -11.01 45.70 7.16
CA PRO A 370 -10.60 45.10 8.42
C PRO A 370 -11.32 43.78 8.73
N PHE A 371 -10.58 42.87 9.37
CA PHE A 371 -11.07 41.62 9.93
C PHE A 371 -12.01 41.92 11.12
N ASN A 372 -13.28 41.49 11.04
CA ASN A 372 -14.15 41.34 12.19
C ASN A 372 -14.20 39.85 12.60
N PRO A 373 -13.91 39.50 13.86
CA PRO A 373 -14.06 38.13 14.34
C PRO A 373 -15.55 37.77 14.60
N PRO A 374 -15.96 36.51 14.43
CA PRO A 374 -17.32 36.06 14.73
C PRO A 374 -17.56 35.91 16.25
N PRO A 375 -18.83 35.98 16.70
CA PRO A 375 -19.19 36.09 18.11
C PRO A 375 -19.04 34.78 18.88
N GLU A 376 -18.63 34.92 20.14
CA GLU A 376 -18.57 33.87 21.15
C GLU A 376 -19.94 33.20 21.36
N ALA A 377 -19.97 31.88 21.24
CA ALA A 377 -21.02 31.04 21.81
C ALA A 377 -20.45 30.27 23.00
N SER A 378 -20.80 30.75 24.18
CA SER A 378 -20.55 30.19 25.49
C SER A 378 -21.25 28.84 25.68
N ARG A 379 -20.47 27.77 25.95
CA ARG A 379 -20.94 26.63 26.75
C ARG A 379 -19.85 26.10 27.67
N ASN A 380 -20.07 26.41 28.95
CA ASN A 380 -19.45 25.82 30.12
C ASN A 380 -19.43 24.28 30.07
N ARG A 381 -18.24 23.68 30.20
CA ARG A 381 -18.07 22.42 30.93
C ARG A 381 -16.72 22.46 31.66
N ARG A 382 -16.83 22.50 32.99
CA ARG A 382 -15.73 22.59 33.94
C ARG A 382 -14.73 21.46 33.71
N LEU A 383 -13.50 21.81 33.33
CA LEU A 383 -12.33 20.96 33.51
C LEU A 383 -11.73 21.35 34.87
N THR A 384 -11.89 20.51 35.87
CA THR A 384 -11.08 20.59 37.09
C THR A 384 -9.69 20.06 36.74
N HIS A 385 -8.68 20.92 36.76
CA HIS A 385 -7.29 20.53 36.71
C HIS A 385 -6.95 19.73 37.98
N ALA A 386 -6.67 18.43 37.81
CA ALA A 386 -5.96 17.66 38.82
C ALA A 386 -4.46 17.99 38.67
N GLN A 387 -3.89 18.56 39.73
CA GLN A 387 -2.45 18.74 39.89
C GLN A 387 -1.75 17.37 39.90
N PRO A 388 -0.55 17.23 39.32
CA PRO A 388 0.24 16.01 39.46
C PRO A 388 0.77 15.91 40.90
N THR A 389 0.35 14.87 41.61
CA THR A 389 0.94 14.47 42.90
C THR A 389 2.37 13.95 42.67
N PRO A 390 3.36 14.38 43.48
CA PRO A 390 4.70 13.79 43.43
C PRO A 390 4.65 12.38 44.05
N THR A 391 4.89 11.36 43.25
CA THR A 391 5.07 9.99 43.72
C THR A 391 6.40 9.90 44.48
N GLY A 392 6.32 9.76 45.80
CA GLY A 392 7.44 9.37 46.65
C GLY A 392 7.90 7.94 46.35
N PRO A 393 9.12 7.55 46.80
CA PRO A 393 9.67 6.23 46.52
C PRO A 393 8.90 5.13 47.27
N ASP A 394 8.62 4.05 46.55
CA ASP A 394 7.98 2.81 47.00
C ASP A 394 8.84 2.11 48.09
N PRO A 395 8.33 1.87 49.31
CA PRO A 395 9.09 1.23 50.38
C PRO A 395 9.19 -0.30 50.24
N GLY A 396 8.69 -0.89 49.16
CA GLY A 396 8.60 -2.35 48.98
C GLY A 396 9.68 -3.02 48.13
N ARG A 397 10.61 -2.29 47.49
CA ARG A 397 11.61 -2.89 46.58
C ARG A 397 12.96 -3.09 47.29
N ARG A 398 13.26 -4.33 47.69
CA ARG A 398 14.64 -4.72 48.04
C ARG A 398 15.53 -4.58 46.79
N PRO A 399 16.68 -3.90 46.89
CA PRO A 399 17.66 -3.89 45.80
C PRO A 399 18.25 -5.30 45.62
N PRO A 400 18.71 -5.67 44.41
CA PRO A 400 19.45 -6.91 44.22
C PRO A 400 20.73 -6.85 45.05
N GLU A 401 20.98 -7.89 45.87
CA GLU A 401 22.23 -8.06 46.61
C GLU A 401 23.41 -8.03 45.63
N ARG A 402 24.36 -7.12 45.87
CA ARG A 402 25.66 -7.18 45.22
C ARG A 402 26.38 -8.42 45.76
N LEU A 403 26.74 -9.35 44.87
CA LEU A 403 27.73 -10.37 45.22
C LEU A 403 29.02 -9.68 45.68
N PRO A 404 29.72 -10.21 46.71
CA PRO A 404 31.03 -9.71 47.08
C PRO A 404 32.03 -10.01 45.95
N ASP A 405 32.85 -9.00 45.61
CA ASP A 405 34.02 -9.18 44.77
C ASP A 405 35.01 -10.12 45.48
N LEU A 406 34.99 -11.40 45.10
CA LEU A 406 36.01 -12.36 45.48
C LEU A 406 37.23 -12.15 44.57
N PRO A 407 38.45 -11.99 45.12
CA PRO A 407 39.65 -12.00 44.30
C PRO A 407 39.80 -13.37 43.61
N PRO A 408 40.35 -13.42 42.38
CA PRO A 408 40.50 -14.66 41.63
C PRO A 408 41.36 -15.66 42.41
N THR A 409 40.99 -16.93 42.35
CA THR A 409 41.73 -18.01 43.00
C THR A 409 43.04 -18.26 42.25
N PRO A 410 44.09 -18.79 42.91
CA PRO A 410 45.40 -19.03 42.30
C PRO A 410 45.37 -19.92 41.05
N GLU A 411 44.31 -20.71 40.86
CA GLU A 411 44.11 -21.60 39.72
C GLU A 411 43.61 -20.87 38.45
N GLU A 412 43.01 -19.68 38.57
CA GLU A 412 42.60 -18.85 37.42
C GLU A 412 43.76 -18.02 36.86
N ILE A 413 44.79 -17.77 37.67
CA ILE A 413 46.00 -17.02 37.26
C ILE A 413 46.97 -17.94 36.50
N THR A 414 47.03 -19.23 36.84
CA THR A 414 47.93 -20.20 36.19
C THR A 414 47.48 -20.64 34.80
N LEU A 415 46.20 -20.49 34.43
CA LEU A 415 45.72 -20.84 33.09
C LEU A 415 45.90 -19.71 32.05
N ALA A 416 46.24 -18.49 32.47
CA ALA A 416 46.44 -17.35 31.58
C ALA A 416 47.90 -17.11 31.15
N GLU A 417 48.87 -17.84 31.73
CA GLU A 417 50.30 -17.70 31.41
C GLU A 417 50.84 -18.72 30.39
N GLU A 418 50.07 -19.74 30.01
CA GLU A 418 50.47 -20.69 28.97
C GLU A 418 49.65 -20.48 27.69
N THR A 419 49.96 -19.44 26.91
CA THR A 419 49.82 -19.43 25.43
C THR A 419 50.25 -18.07 24.83
N SER A 420 51.55 -17.85 24.69
CA SER A 420 52.13 -17.14 23.52
C SER A 420 53.65 -17.02 23.62
N PRO A 421 54.42 -17.49 22.61
CA PRO A 421 55.75 -16.96 22.37
C PRO A 421 55.70 -15.82 21.35
N GLY A 422 56.07 -14.63 21.82
CA GLY A 422 56.92 -13.65 21.12
C GLY A 422 56.36 -12.92 19.89
N THR A 423 56.20 -11.60 20.00
CA THR A 423 56.98 -10.58 19.26
C THR A 423 56.59 -9.17 19.78
N LYS A 424 57.61 -8.34 20.06
CA LYS A 424 57.52 -6.99 20.63
C LYS A 424 56.82 -5.98 19.70
N PRO A 425 56.13 -4.94 20.22
CA PRO A 425 55.53 -3.88 19.40
C PRO A 425 56.53 -2.77 19.04
N ALA A 426 56.43 -2.25 17.82
CA ALA A 426 57.11 -1.05 17.34
C ALA A 426 56.33 0.23 17.75
N PRO A 427 57.00 1.36 18.02
CA PRO A 427 56.34 2.59 18.47
C PRO A 427 55.68 3.36 17.31
N TYR A 428 54.46 3.84 17.58
CA TYR A 428 53.67 4.73 16.73
C TYR A 428 54.36 6.09 16.48
N PRO A 429 54.28 6.65 15.26
CA PRO A 429 54.56 8.06 15.02
C PRO A 429 53.28 8.86 14.72
N PHE A 430 53.36 10.17 14.99
CA PHE A 430 52.47 11.28 14.61
C PHE A 430 51.36 11.73 15.57
N ALA A 431 51.79 12.58 16.52
CA ALA A 431 51.06 13.78 16.93
C ALA A 431 52.01 14.99 16.78
N ALA A 432 51.79 15.86 15.78
CA ALA A 432 52.17 17.28 15.77
C ALA A 432 51.83 17.93 14.41
N ALA A 433 50.77 18.75 14.36
CA ALA A 433 50.65 19.92 13.48
C ALA A 433 49.37 20.70 13.84
N ARG A 434 49.51 21.70 14.73
CA ARG A 434 48.54 22.79 14.92
C ARG A 434 49.27 24.01 15.47
N ALA A 435 49.80 24.84 14.56
CA ALA A 435 50.16 26.24 14.79
C ALA A 435 50.51 26.89 13.43
N ALA A 436 49.50 27.46 12.78
CA ALA A 436 49.56 28.61 11.87
C ALA A 436 48.13 29.04 11.59
#